data_AF-A0A7L0GZ68-F1
#
_entry.id   AF-A0A7L0GZ68-F1
#
_cell.length_a   1.000
_cell.length_b   1.000
_cell.length_c   1.000
_cell.angle_alpha   90.00
_cell.angle_beta   90.00
_cell.angle_gamma   90.00
#
_symmetry.space_group_name_H-M   'P 1'
#
loop_
_entity.id
_entity.type
_entity.pdbx_description
1 polymer ?
#
loop_
_entity_poly.entity_id
_entity_poly.type
_entity_poly.pdbx_seq_one_letter_code
_entity_poly.pdbx_strand_id
1 'polypeptide(L)'
;AAVFPLVLFLINRPFKVLFFLFQMHPVLKAFVCGSISGTCSTLLFQPLDLLKTRLQTLQPAVNGPGRAGMVTLLFRVVRTESLLGLWKGVSPSFARCIPGVGIYFSTLYMMKQKFLVDRSPTALESVFLGATARAVSGICMLPVTVVKTRYESGRFGYGSVYGALKNIYQTEGARGMFSGLTATLLRDAPFSGIYLMFYTQTKKLVPQDQLDPMLMPLLNFGCGIFAGILASLATQPADVIKTHMQLSPQKYHRTSQAIAFIYKDFGLVGFFRGGVPRALRRTLMAAMAWTVYEQMMEKMGLKS
;
A
#
# COMPACT_ATOMS: atom_id res chain seq x y z
N ALA A 1 -18.36 -16.00 5.40
CA ALA A 1 -19.52 -15.55 6.21
C ALA A 1 -19.12 -14.77 7.49
N ALA A 2 -17.97 -15.02 8.13
CA ALA A 2 -17.61 -14.40 9.42
C ALA A 2 -16.99 -12.99 9.38
N VAL A 3 -16.74 -12.40 8.21
CA VAL A 3 -16.00 -11.13 8.09
C VAL A 3 -16.91 -9.89 8.14
N PHE A 4 -18.15 -10.03 7.67
CA PHE A 4 -19.15 -8.95 7.67
C PHE A 4 -19.64 -8.55 9.08
N PRO A 5 -19.85 -9.50 10.02
CA PRO A 5 -20.20 -9.17 11.40
C PRO A 5 -19.07 -8.45 12.15
N LEU A 6 -17.80 -8.70 11.82
CA LEU A 6 -16.66 -8.08 12.50
C LEU A 6 -16.53 -6.58 12.19
N VAL A 7 -16.84 -6.19 10.94
CA VAL A 7 -16.86 -4.79 10.50
C VAL A 7 -18.01 -4.02 11.17
N LEU A 8 -19.20 -4.63 11.25
CA LEU A 8 -20.36 -4.08 11.96
C LEU A 8 -20.15 -4.04 13.50
N PHE A 9 -19.44 -5.02 14.06
CA PHE A 9 -19.11 -5.07 15.50
C PHE A 9 -18.15 -3.94 15.90
N LEU A 10 -17.20 -3.57 15.04
CA LEU A 10 -16.27 -2.45 15.27
C LEU A 10 -16.94 -1.08 15.15
N ILE A 11 -17.99 -0.95 14.34
CA ILE A 11 -18.75 0.30 14.19
C ILE A 11 -19.66 0.57 15.41
N ASN A 12 -20.20 -0.49 16.03
CA ASN A 12 -21.23 -0.36 17.07
C ASN A 12 -20.72 -0.23 18.52
N ARG A 13 -19.43 -0.40 18.82
CA ARG A 13 -18.89 -0.24 20.19
C ARG A 13 -17.57 0.56 20.28
N PRO A 14 -17.56 1.84 19.92
CA PRO A 14 -16.36 2.68 20.05
C PRO A 14 -15.93 2.84 21.52
N PHE A 15 -16.87 2.93 22.47
CA PHE A 15 -16.57 3.32 23.85
C PHE A 15 -15.74 2.32 24.67
N LYS A 16 -15.98 1.01 24.56
CA LYS A 16 -15.19 0.01 25.32
C LYS A 16 -13.76 -0.14 24.80
N VAL A 17 -13.58 -0.05 23.48
CA VAL A 17 -12.24 -0.09 22.85
C VAL A 17 -11.46 1.19 23.19
N LEU A 18 -12.13 2.34 23.19
CA LEU A 18 -11.54 3.63 23.53
C LEU A 18 -11.06 3.70 24.99
N PHE A 19 -11.83 3.13 25.93
CA PHE A 19 -11.45 3.04 27.35
C PHE A 19 -10.21 2.16 27.56
N PHE A 20 -10.15 0.99 26.91
CA PHE A 20 -8.98 0.10 26.99
C PHE A 20 -7.73 0.71 26.34
N LEU A 21 -7.89 1.44 25.24
CA LEU A 21 -6.80 2.20 24.60
C LEU A 21 -6.27 3.32 25.50
N PHE A 22 -7.04 3.83 26.46
CA PHE A 22 -6.60 4.93 27.32
C PHE A 22 -5.45 4.55 28.26
N GLN A 23 -5.37 3.29 28.71
CA GLN A 23 -4.36 2.80 29.67
C GLN A 23 -3.05 2.29 29.04
N MET A 24 -2.94 2.24 27.71
CA MET A 24 -1.78 1.66 27.02
C MET A 24 -0.63 2.66 26.78
N HIS A 25 0.61 2.18 26.64
CA HIS A 25 1.75 3.00 26.20
C HIS A 25 1.46 3.64 24.81
N PRO A 26 1.87 4.90 24.52
CA PRO A 26 1.53 5.61 23.27
C PRO A 26 1.86 4.84 21.99
N VAL A 27 2.95 4.07 21.98
CA VAL A 27 3.35 3.20 20.85
C VAL A 27 2.33 2.09 20.62
N LEU A 28 1.79 1.51 21.69
CA LEU A 28 0.82 0.42 21.61
C LEU A 28 -0.56 0.93 21.17
N LYS A 29 -0.95 2.14 21.60
CA LYS A 29 -2.14 2.84 21.06
C LYS A 29 -2.00 3.04 19.54
N ALA A 30 -0.87 3.59 19.10
CA ALA A 30 -0.59 3.81 17.67
C ALA A 30 -0.57 2.50 16.87
N PHE A 31 -0.02 1.43 17.44
CA PHE A 31 0.00 0.10 16.83
C PHE A 31 -1.40 -0.49 16.65
N VAL A 32 -2.24 -0.49 17.71
CA VAL A 32 -3.60 -1.06 17.64
C VAL A 32 -4.48 -0.25 16.69
N CYS A 33 -4.49 1.08 16.83
CA CYS A 33 -5.24 1.96 15.93
C CYS A 33 -4.76 1.81 14.48
N GLY A 34 -3.44 1.78 14.27
CA GLY A 34 -2.84 1.58 12.94
C GLY A 34 -3.17 0.21 12.34
N SER A 35 -3.20 -0.85 13.15
CA SER A 35 -3.53 -2.20 12.70
C SER A 35 -5.01 -2.33 12.33
N ILE A 36 -5.92 -1.81 13.15
CA ILE A 36 -7.37 -1.84 12.87
C ILE A 36 -7.68 -1.01 11.62
N SER A 37 -7.19 0.24 11.58
CA SER A 37 -7.39 1.13 10.43
C SER A 37 -6.78 0.55 9.15
N GLY A 38 -5.57 0.00 9.23
CA GLY A 38 -4.88 -0.63 8.10
C GLY A 38 -5.61 -1.87 7.59
N THR A 39 -6.15 -2.70 8.49
CA THR A 39 -6.91 -3.92 8.14
C THR A 39 -8.24 -3.56 7.48
N CYS A 40 -8.98 -2.61 8.05
CA CYS A 40 -10.25 -2.13 7.48
C CYS A 40 -10.05 -1.51 6.09
N SER A 41 -9.06 -0.62 5.95
CA SER A 41 -8.70 0.00 4.67
C SER A 41 -8.29 -1.05 3.63
N THR A 42 -7.51 -2.06 4.04
CA THR A 42 -7.09 -3.15 3.17
C THR A 42 -8.29 -3.96 2.69
N LEU A 43 -9.25 -4.26 3.56
CA LEU A 43 -10.45 -5.01 3.20
C LEU A 43 -11.33 -4.23 2.20
N LEU A 44 -11.49 -2.92 2.41
CA LEU A 44 -12.27 -2.06 1.52
C LEU A 44 -11.61 -1.90 0.14
N PHE A 45 -10.29 -1.75 0.10
CA PHE A 45 -9.54 -1.49 -1.14
C PHE A 45 -8.88 -2.71 -1.76
N GLN A 46 -9.12 -3.92 -1.24
CA GLN A 46 -8.58 -5.17 -1.79
C GLN A 46 -8.93 -5.36 -3.28
N PRO A 47 -10.16 -5.07 -3.76
CA PRO A 47 -10.47 -5.22 -5.18
C PRO A 47 -9.54 -4.40 -6.09
N LEU A 48 -9.13 -3.21 -5.67
CA LEU A 48 -8.21 -2.35 -6.42
C LEU A 48 -6.78 -2.91 -6.41
N ASP A 49 -6.34 -3.48 -5.29
CA ASP A 49 -5.04 -4.16 -5.19
C ASP A 49 -4.99 -5.37 -6.13
N LEU A 50 -6.07 -6.18 -6.17
CA LEU A 50 -6.17 -7.33 -7.08
C LEU A 50 -6.16 -6.90 -8.55
N LEU A 51 -6.97 -5.90 -8.92
CA LEU A 51 -7.01 -5.38 -10.29
C LEU A 51 -5.66 -4.82 -10.71
N LYS A 52 -4.98 -4.07 -9.83
CA LYS A 52 -3.63 -3.57 -10.06
C LYS A 52 -2.66 -4.72 -10.36
N THR A 53 -2.56 -5.70 -9.48
CA THR A 53 -1.62 -6.82 -9.60
C THR A 53 -1.88 -7.62 -10.88
N ARG A 54 -3.15 -7.84 -11.24
CA ARG A 54 -3.50 -8.53 -12.49
C ARG A 54 -3.22 -7.68 -13.74
N LEU A 55 -3.52 -6.38 -13.73
CA LEU A 55 -3.19 -5.48 -14.86
C LEU A 55 -1.68 -5.38 -15.10
N GLN A 56 -0.89 -5.39 -14.04
CA GLN A 56 0.58 -5.37 -14.13
C GLN A 56 1.13 -6.66 -14.73
N THR A 57 0.39 -7.77 -14.64
CA THR A 57 0.91 -9.11 -14.96
C THR A 57 0.26 -9.71 -16.19
N LEU A 58 -0.80 -9.09 -16.71
CA LEU A 58 -1.39 -9.40 -18.00
C LEU A 58 -0.31 -9.45 -19.07
N GLN A 59 -0.12 -10.63 -19.65
CA GLN A 59 0.72 -10.81 -20.83
C GLN A 59 0.08 -10.09 -22.02
N PRO A 60 0.86 -9.66 -23.02
CA PRO A 60 0.29 -9.21 -24.28
C PRO A 60 -0.49 -10.40 -24.86
N ALA A 61 -1.76 -10.20 -25.21
CA ALA A 61 -2.50 -11.24 -25.90
C ALA A 61 -1.83 -11.43 -27.28
N VAL A 62 -1.26 -12.61 -27.51
CA VAL A 62 -0.67 -12.96 -28.82
C VAL A 62 -1.75 -13.01 -29.90
N ASN A 63 -3.02 -13.30 -29.55
CA ASN A 63 -4.14 -13.39 -30.49
C ASN A 63 -5.48 -12.96 -29.86
N GLY A 64 -5.72 -11.65 -29.68
CA GLY A 64 -7.05 -11.16 -29.30
C GLY A 64 -7.17 -9.64 -29.28
N PRO A 65 -8.27 -9.04 -29.78
CA PRO A 65 -8.44 -7.60 -29.79
C PRO A 65 -8.81 -7.13 -28.38
N GLY A 66 -7.96 -6.28 -27.80
CA GLY A 66 -8.31 -5.51 -26.62
C GLY A 66 -7.20 -5.48 -25.57
N ARG A 67 -6.51 -4.34 -25.49
CA ARG A 67 -5.86 -3.90 -24.24
C ARG A 67 -6.92 -3.91 -23.15
N ALA A 68 -6.99 -4.97 -22.34
CA ALA A 68 -8.01 -5.09 -21.32
C ALA A 68 -7.88 -3.94 -20.32
N GLY A 69 -8.87 -3.03 -20.34
CA GLY A 69 -8.97 -1.95 -19.37
C GLY A 69 -9.30 -2.49 -17.97
N MET A 70 -9.12 -1.65 -16.96
CA MET A 70 -9.44 -1.99 -15.56
C MET A 70 -10.89 -2.51 -15.42
N VAL A 71 -11.83 -1.89 -16.13
CA VAL A 71 -13.26 -2.23 -16.10
C VAL A 71 -13.51 -3.60 -16.77
N THR A 72 -12.91 -3.86 -17.94
CA THR A 72 -12.99 -5.17 -18.59
C THR A 72 -12.42 -6.28 -17.71
N LEU A 73 -11.31 -6.02 -17.04
CA LEU A 73 -10.71 -6.98 -16.10
C LEU A 73 -11.60 -7.21 -14.88
N LEU A 74 -12.23 -6.16 -14.34
CA LEU A 74 -13.19 -6.27 -13.24
C LEU A 74 -14.35 -7.20 -13.64
N PHE A 75 -15.02 -6.93 -14.75
CA PHE A 75 -16.12 -7.77 -15.23
C PHE A 75 -15.67 -9.20 -15.51
N ARG A 76 -14.46 -9.39 -16.07
CA ARG A 76 -13.88 -10.72 -16.28
C ARG A 76 -13.72 -11.47 -14.96
N VAL A 77 -13.12 -10.86 -13.93
CA VAL A 77 -12.92 -11.48 -12.62
C VAL A 77 -14.26 -11.85 -11.98
N VAL A 78 -15.24 -10.95 -12.02
CA VAL A 78 -16.58 -11.20 -11.46
C VAL A 78 -17.25 -12.38 -12.16
N ARG A 79 -17.13 -12.47 -13.48
CA ARG A 79 -17.72 -13.56 -14.28
C ARG A 79 -17.01 -14.90 -14.08
N THR A 80 -15.68 -14.92 -13.92
CA THR A 80 -14.91 -16.17 -13.81
C THR A 80 -14.73 -16.68 -12.38
N GLU A 81 -14.60 -15.77 -11.40
CA GLU A 81 -14.19 -16.11 -10.03
C GLU A 81 -15.23 -15.68 -8.98
N SER A 82 -16.41 -15.24 -9.41
CA SER A 82 -17.47 -14.63 -8.60
C SER A 82 -17.06 -13.29 -7.96
N LEU A 83 -18.04 -12.58 -7.38
CA LEU A 83 -17.81 -11.33 -6.65
C LEU A 83 -16.80 -11.49 -5.50
N LEU A 84 -16.80 -12.63 -4.82
CA LEU A 84 -15.85 -12.92 -3.74
C LEU A 84 -14.41 -13.09 -4.24
N GLY A 85 -14.22 -13.36 -5.54
CA GLY A 85 -12.91 -13.42 -6.18
C GLY A 85 -12.11 -12.12 -6.06
N LEU A 86 -12.77 -10.97 -5.94
CA LEU A 86 -12.14 -9.66 -5.76
C LEU A 86 -11.41 -9.51 -4.41
N TRP A 87 -11.78 -10.32 -3.42
CA TRP A 87 -11.13 -10.36 -2.11
C TRP A 87 -10.05 -11.46 -2.00
N LYS A 88 -9.64 -12.06 -3.12
CA LYS A 88 -8.44 -12.91 -3.12
C LYS A 88 -7.22 -12.09 -2.72
N GLY A 89 -6.48 -12.60 -1.73
CA GLY A 89 -5.34 -11.92 -1.15
C GLY A 89 -5.62 -11.18 0.17
N VAL A 90 -6.85 -11.17 0.70
CA VAL A 90 -7.14 -10.59 2.03
C VAL A 90 -6.29 -11.24 3.13
N SER A 91 -6.21 -12.57 3.17
CA SER A 91 -5.47 -13.30 4.21
C SER A 91 -3.97 -12.97 4.24
N PRO A 92 -3.20 -13.04 3.13
CA PRO A 92 -1.82 -12.59 3.16
C PRO A 92 -1.68 -11.07 3.37
N SER A 93 -2.70 -10.28 3.00
CA SER A 93 -2.66 -8.84 3.27
C SER A 93 -2.75 -8.52 4.76
N PHE A 94 -3.59 -9.24 5.50
CA PHE A 94 -3.66 -9.11 6.97
C PHE A 94 -2.39 -9.61 7.64
N ALA A 95 -1.90 -10.78 7.22
CA ALA A 95 -0.64 -11.35 7.71
C ALA A 95 0.57 -10.42 7.46
N ARG A 96 0.52 -9.58 6.42
CA ARG A 96 1.54 -8.57 6.13
C ARG A 96 1.29 -7.26 6.91
N CYS A 97 0.05 -6.83 7.02
CA CYS A 97 -0.29 -5.50 7.54
C CYS A 97 -0.05 -5.42 9.06
N ILE A 98 -0.58 -6.38 9.83
CA ILE A 98 -0.54 -6.32 11.29
C ILE A 98 0.91 -6.35 11.80
N PRO A 99 1.75 -7.33 11.42
CA PRO A 99 3.15 -7.35 11.87
C PRO A 99 3.97 -6.22 11.25
N GLY A 100 3.67 -5.83 10.00
CA GLY A 100 4.39 -4.75 9.31
C GLY A 100 4.23 -3.38 9.99
N VAL A 101 3.04 -3.07 10.52
CA VAL A 101 2.78 -1.86 11.30
C VAL A 101 3.57 -1.88 12.61
N GLY A 102 3.63 -3.04 13.28
CA GLY A 102 4.39 -3.23 14.52
C GLY A 102 5.88 -2.99 14.30
N ILE A 103 6.47 -3.67 13.31
CA ILE A 103 7.89 -3.50 12.98
C ILE A 103 8.20 -2.04 12.62
N TYR A 104 7.34 -1.40 11.82
CA TYR A 104 7.54 0.00 11.44
C TYR A 104 7.58 0.94 12.66
N PHE A 105 6.58 0.87 13.55
CA PHE A 105 6.54 1.74 14.73
C PHE A 105 7.64 1.41 15.74
N SER A 106 7.96 0.13 15.94
CA SER A 106 9.07 -0.28 16.82
C SER A 106 10.41 0.21 16.29
N THR A 107 10.71 0.01 15.01
CA THR A 107 11.96 0.51 14.41
C THR A 107 12.02 2.04 14.45
N LEU A 108 10.92 2.72 14.13
CA LEU A 108 10.86 4.18 14.20
C LEU A 108 11.09 4.70 15.62
N TYR A 109 10.48 4.08 16.63
CA TYR A 109 10.65 4.43 18.04
C TYR A 109 12.10 4.22 18.49
N MET A 110 12.68 3.05 18.20
CA MET A 110 14.08 2.74 18.53
C MET A 110 15.06 3.73 17.87
N MET A 111 14.82 4.09 16.61
CA MET A 111 15.68 5.05 15.92
C MET A 111 15.53 6.47 16.49
N LYS A 112 14.30 6.91 16.78
CA LYS A 112 14.06 8.21 17.43
C LYS A 112 14.72 8.29 18.81
N GLN A 113 14.60 7.24 19.62
CA GLN A 113 15.20 7.19 20.94
C GLN A 113 16.73 7.16 20.90
N LYS A 114 17.35 6.64 19.84
CA LYS A 114 18.83 6.65 19.72
C LYS A 114 19.40 7.93 19.11
N PHE A 115 18.69 8.58 18.19
CA PHE A 115 19.23 9.68 17.39
C PHE A 115 18.66 11.07 17.72
N LEU A 116 17.51 11.15 18.41
CA LEU A 116 16.74 12.39 18.59
C LEU A 116 16.30 12.61 20.04
N VAL A 117 17.12 12.23 21.02
CA VAL A 117 16.77 12.33 22.44
C VAL A 117 16.42 13.79 22.85
N ASP A 118 17.02 14.80 22.23
CA ASP A 118 16.86 16.22 22.62
C ASP A 118 16.70 17.23 21.46
N ARG A 119 16.37 16.80 20.24
CA ARG A 119 16.23 17.71 19.08
C ARG A 119 14.95 17.46 18.27
N SER A 120 14.32 18.53 17.80
CA SER A 120 13.29 18.44 16.76
C SER A 120 13.93 17.93 15.46
N PRO A 121 13.44 16.84 14.86
CA PRO A 121 14.06 16.27 13.68
C PRO A 121 13.97 17.21 12.49
N THR A 122 15.09 17.40 11.80
CA THR A 122 15.11 18.08 10.51
C THR A 122 14.25 17.30 9.52
N ALA A 123 13.66 17.97 8.52
CA ALA A 123 12.82 17.31 7.51
C ALA A 123 13.55 16.14 6.82
N LEU A 124 14.83 16.29 6.53
CA LEU A 124 15.68 15.23 5.96
C LEU A 124 15.85 14.06 6.93
N GLU A 125 16.16 14.32 8.20
CA GLU A 125 16.31 13.27 9.23
C GLU A 125 15.01 12.47 9.39
N SER A 126 13.86 13.16 9.42
CA SER A 126 12.55 12.50 9.47
C SER A 126 12.29 11.61 8.25
N VAL A 127 12.71 12.04 7.05
CA VAL A 127 12.59 11.25 5.82
C VAL A 127 13.49 10.03 5.87
N PHE A 128 14.76 10.17 6.29
CA PHE A 128 15.69 9.05 6.43
C PHE A 128 15.25 8.03 7.48
N LEU A 129 14.82 8.49 8.65
CA LEU A 129 14.30 7.63 9.72
C LEU A 129 13.06 6.86 9.25
N GLY A 130 12.14 7.55 8.56
CA GLY A 130 10.95 6.93 7.97
C GLY A 130 11.30 5.92 6.88
N ALA A 131 12.26 6.25 6.01
CA ALA A 131 12.72 5.37 4.94
C ALA A 131 13.41 4.11 5.48
N THR A 132 14.28 4.25 6.49
CA THR A 132 14.94 3.12 7.16
C THR A 132 13.94 2.22 7.87
N ALA A 133 13.01 2.80 8.65
CA ALA A 133 11.95 2.03 9.31
C ALA A 133 11.06 1.27 8.29
N ARG A 134 10.76 1.90 7.15
CA ARG A 134 10.05 1.24 6.04
C ARG A 134 10.87 0.13 5.39
N ALA A 135 12.17 0.33 5.18
CA ALA A 135 13.05 -0.67 4.61
C ALA A 135 13.14 -1.92 5.50
N VAL A 136 13.32 -1.74 6.82
CA VAL A 136 13.36 -2.84 7.80
C VAL A 136 12.04 -3.61 7.80
N SER A 137 10.90 -2.92 7.94
CA SER A 137 9.58 -3.54 7.87
C SER A 137 9.36 -4.27 6.53
N GLY A 138 9.79 -3.66 5.42
CA GLY A 138 9.69 -4.22 4.08
C GLY A 138 10.52 -5.50 3.88
N ILE A 139 11.73 -5.56 4.43
CA ILE A 139 12.61 -6.74 4.38
C ILE A 139 11.99 -7.88 5.20
N CYS A 140 11.59 -7.61 6.44
CA CYS A 140 11.00 -8.61 7.32
C CYS A 140 9.68 -9.17 6.75
N MET A 141 8.86 -8.33 6.12
CA MET A 141 7.57 -8.70 5.55
C MET A 141 7.63 -9.09 4.07
N LEU A 142 8.84 -9.23 3.49
CA LEU A 142 8.98 -9.55 2.07
C LEU A 142 8.43 -10.94 1.71
N PRO A 143 8.66 -12.02 2.48
CA PRO A 143 8.10 -13.34 2.17
C PRO A 143 6.57 -13.33 2.10
N VAL A 144 5.92 -12.62 3.04
CA VAL A 144 4.46 -12.47 3.05
C VAL A 144 3.98 -11.59 1.89
N THR A 145 4.80 -10.62 1.47
CA THR A 145 4.52 -9.78 0.30
C THR A 145 4.56 -10.60 -1.00
N VAL A 146 5.50 -11.54 -1.14
CA VAL A 146 5.54 -12.47 -2.28
C VAL A 146 4.29 -13.36 -2.30
N VAL A 147 3.86 -13.88 -1.14
CA VAL A 147 2.63 -14.64 -1.04
C VAL A 147 1.42 -13.79 -1.46
N LYS A 148 1.30 -12.55 -0.96
CA LYS A 148 0.23 -11.61 -1.35
C LYS A 148 0.14 -11.45 -2.86
N THR A 149 1.26 -11.15 -3.52
CA THR A 149 1.26 -10.90 -4.97
C THR A 149 0.89 -12.16 -5.77
N ARG A 150 1.31 -13.35 -5.34
CA ARG A 150 0.90 -14.62 -5.97
C ARG A 150 -0.59 -14.90 -5.81
N TYR A 151 -1.15 -14.70 -4.62
CA TYR A 151 -2.59 -14.83 -4.39
C TYR A 151 -3.41 -13.88 -5.29
N GLU A 152 -2.99 -12.62 -5.40
CA GLU A 152 -3.69 -11.61 -6.22
C GLU A 152 -3.57 -11.88 -7.73
N SER A 153 -2.46 -12.48 -8.17
CA SER A 153 -2.26 -12.82 -9.59
C SER A 153 -3.24 -13.87 -10.11
N GLY A 154 -3.78 -14.71 -9.23
CA GLY A 154 -4.65 -15.84 -9.62
C GLY A 154 -3.93 -16.97 -10.36
N ARG A 155 -2.60 -16.91 -10.53
CA ARG A 155 -1.81 -17.96 -11.22
C ARG A 155 -1.45 -19.15 -10.33
N PHE A 156 -1.56 -18.98 -9.02
CA PHE A 156 -1.16 -19.97 -8.03
C PHE A 156 -2.35 -20.31 -7.13
N GLY A 157 -2.61 -21.61 -6.94
CA GLY A 157 -3.71 -22.11 -6.13
C GLY A 157 -3.25 -22.54 -4.73
N TYR A 158 -2.99 -21.59 -3.84
CA TYR A 158 -2.58 -21.90 -2.47
C TYR A 158 -3.77 -21.98 -1.50
N GLY A 159 -3.84 -23.04 -0.69
CA GLY A 159 -4.89 -23.23 0.31
C GLY A 159 -4.73 -22.36 1.57
N SER A 160 -3.50 -22.04 1.98
CA SER A 160 -3.21 -21.21 3.16
C SER A 160 -1.93 -20.39 2.99
N VAL A 161 -1.81 -19.30 3.76
CA VAL A 161 -0.62 -18.43 3.74
C VAL A 161 0.63 -19.21 4.17
N TYR A 162 0.51 -20.03 5.22
CA TYR A 162 1.60 -20.89 5.68
C TYR A 162 1.97 -21.97 4.65
N GLY A 163 0.97 -22.61 4.03
CA GLY A 163 1.18 -23.57 2.96
C GLY A 163 1.88 -22.94 1.75
N ALA A 164 1.52 -21.71 1.39
CA ALA A 164 2.18 -20.95 0.35
C ALA A 164 3.65 -20.65 0.69
N LEU A 165 3.94 -20.18 1.92
CA LEU A 165 5.31 -19.93 2.37
C LEU A 165 6.16 -21.21 2.33
N LYS A 166 5.63 -22.32 2.85
CA LYS A 166 6.30 -23.62 2.83
C LYS A 166 6.56 -24.09 1.39
N ASN A 167 5.56 -23.99 0.52
CA ASN A 167 5.69 -24.40 -0.88
C ASN A 167 6.74 -23.56 -1.63
N ILE A 168 6.72 -22.23 -1.45
CA ILE A 168 7.72 -21.34 -2.07
C ILE A 168 9.12 -21.67 -1.56
N TYR A 169 9.28 -21.90 -0.25
CA TYR A 169 10.58 -22.25 0.32
C TYR A 169 11.11 -23.57 -0.23
N GLN A 170 10.25 -24.59 -0.37
CA GLN A 170 10.65 -25.91 -0.87
C GLN A 170 10.95 -25.92 -2.37
N THR A 171 10.26 -25.11 -3.17
CA THR A 171 10.39 -25.11 -4.64
C THR A 171 11.40 -24.09 -5.18
N GLU A 172 11.57 -22.95 -4.49
CA GLU A 172 12.38 -21.82 -4.96
C GLU A 172 13.43 -21.36 -3.94
N GLY A 173 13.43 -21.94 -2.74
CA GLY A 173 14.36 -21.61 -1.67
C GLY A 173 14.17 -20.21 -1.09
N ALA A 174 15.17 -19.76 -0.34
CA ALA A 174 15.21 -18.41 0.23
C ALA A 174 15.16 -17.31 -0.84
N ARG A 175 15.70 -17.58 -2.04
CA ARG A 175 15.69 -16.61 -3.14
C ARG A 175 14.28 -16.29 -3.64
N GLY A 176 13.39 -17.29 -3.70
CA GLY A 176 11.98 -17.07 -4.04
C GLY A 176 11.28 -16.14 -3.05
N MET A 177 11.55 -16.33 -1.74
CA MET A 177 10.94 -15.52 -0.67
C MET A 177 11.39 -14.05 -0.65
N PHE A 178 12.62 -13.77 -1.10
CA PHE A 178 13.18 -12.41 -1.16
C PHE A 178 13.25 -11.84 -2.58
N SER A 179 12.53 -12.44 -3.54
CA SER A 179 12.48 -11.94 -4.91
C SER A 179 11.86 -10.54 -4.99
N GLY A 180 12.48 -9.68 -5.79
CA GLY A 180 12.04 -8.29 -5.97
C GLY A 180 12.32 -7.39 -4.75
N LEU A 181 13.23 -7.76 -3.85
CA LEU A 181 13.65 -6.92 -2.72
C LEU A 181 14.12 -5.53 -3.19
N THR A 182 15.07 -5.48 -4.14
CA THR A 182 15.62 -4.22 -4.65
C THR A 182 14.52 -3.32 -5.24
N ALA A 183 13.61 -3.89 -6.04
CA ALA A 183 12.49 -3.16 -6.62
C ALA A 183 11.48 -2.69 -5.54
N THR A 184 11.31 -3.48 -4.47
CA THR A 184 10.50 -3.08 -3.31
C THR A 184 11.11 -1.90 -2.57
N LEU A 185 12.41 -1.94 -2.30
CA LEU A 185 13.12 -0.83 -1.62
C LEU A 185 13.14 0.43 -2.48
N LEU A 186 13.39 0.31 -3.78
CA LEU A 186 13.35 1.41 -4.74
C LEU A 186 11.96 2.05 -4.85
N ARG A 187 10.90 1.29 -4.55
CA ARG A 187 9.54 1.83 -4.48
C ARG A 187 9.26 2.50 -3.15
N ASP A 188 9.65 1.88 -2.04
CA ASP A 188 9.19 2.27 -0.70
C ASP A 188 10.04 3.38 -0.07
N ALA A 189 11.36 3.40 -0.30
CA ALA A 189 12.27 4.40 0.26
C ALA A 189 12.09 5.82 -0.31
N PRO A 190 12.03 6.04 -1.65
CA PRO A 190 11.90 7.39 -2.19
C PRO A 190 10.47 7.93 -2.13
N PHE A 191 9.46 7.08 -1.87
CA PHE A 191 8.06 7.49 -1.91
C PHE A 191 7.75 8.68 -0.99
N SER A 192 8.27 8.68 0.25
CA SER A 192 8.05 9.77 1.21
C SER A 192 8.70 11.08 0.76
N GLY A 193 9.93 11.02 0.24
CA GLY A 193 10.64 12.19 -0.28
C GLY A 193 9.96 12.80 -1.51
N ILE A 194 9.56 11.97 -2.47
CA ILE A 194 8.84 12.41 -3.67
C ILE A 194 7.48 13.01 -3.30
N TYR A 195 6.74 12.37 -2.37
CA TYR A 195 5.48 12.91 -1.88
C TYR A 195 5.66 14.30 -1.25
N LEU A 196 6.65 14.45 -0.35
CA LEU A 196 6.92 15.73 0.31
C LEU A 196 7.34 16.80 -0.70
N MET A 197 8.20 16.46 -1.66
CA MET A 197 8.61 17.36 -2.74
C MET A 197 7.40 17.90 -3.50
N PHE A 198 6.53 17.01 -4.02
CA PHE A 198 5.34 17.46 -4.75
C PHE A 198 4.36 18.21 -3.84
N TYR A 199 4.18 17.78 -2.60
CA TYR A 199 3.29 18.44 -1.65
C TYR A 199 3.76 19.88 -1.37
N THR A 200 5.03 20.08 -1.07
CA THR A 200 5.60 21.41 -0.80
C THR A 200 5.56 22.30 -2.03
N GLN A 201 5.86 21.77 -3.22
CA GLN A 201 5.77 22.56 -4.45
C GLN A 201 4.32 22.95 -4.78
N THR A 202 3.38 22.04 -4.64
CA THR A 202 1.95 22.33 -4.88
C THR A 202 1.43 23.34 -3.86
N LYS A 203 1.83 23.21 -2.60
CA LYS A 203 1.42 24.13 -1.53
C LYS A 203 1.98 25.54 -1.72
N LYS A 204 3.19 25.70 -2.27
CA LYS A 204 3.77 27.02 -2.60
C LYS A 204 3.00 27.76 -3.70
N LEU A 205 2.31 27.03 -4.57
CA LEU A 205 1.48 27.61 -5.63
C LEU A 205 0.12 28.09 -5.10
N VAL A 206 -0.25 27.72 -3.86
CA VAL A 206 -1.49 28.17 -3.22
C VAL A 206 -1.20 29.43 -2.41
N PRO A 207 -1.78 30.60 -2.76
CA PRO A 207 -1.55 31.85 -2.02
C PRO A 207 -2.11 31.74 -0.60
N GLN A 208 -1.25 31.77 0.42
CA GLN A 208 -1.67 31.57 1.81
C GLN A 208 -2.36 32.81 2.44
N ASP A 209 -2.09 34.00 1.91
CA ASP A 209 -2.41 35.26 2.59
C ASP A 209 -3.82 35.83 2.29
N GLN A 210 -4.62 35.17 1.46
CA GLN A 210 -5.95 35.69 1.01
C GLN A 210 -7.09 34.67 1.12
N LEU A 211 -6.89 33.55 1.80
CA LEU A 211 -7.83 32.42 1.74
C LEU A 211 -8.51 32.18 3.08
N ASP A 212 -9.83 31.94 3.03
CA ASP A 212 -10.65 31.67 4.20
C ASP A 212 -10.07 30.51 5.05
N PRO A 213 -10.00 30.66 6.38
CA PRO A 213 -9.54 29.61 7.29
C PRO A 213 -10.29 28.28 7.12
N MET A 214 -11.54 28.34 6.64
CA MET A 214 -12.36 27.16 6.36
C MET A 214 -11.94 26.39 5.10
N LEU A 215 -11.36 27.06 4.09
CA LEU A 215 -10.97 26.43 2.83
C LEU A 215 -9.56 25.83 2.88
N MET A 216 -8.72 26.31 3.80
CA MET A 216 -7.33 25.86 3.97
C MET A 216 -7.18 24.34 4.16
N PRO A 217 -7.97 23.67 5.01
CA PRO A 217 -7.93 22.21 5.13
C PRO A 217 -8.25 21.46 3.82
N LEU A 218 -9.25 21.93 3.06
CA LEU A 218 -9.64 21.33 1.79
C LEU A 218 -8.57 21.51 0.71
N LEU A 219 -7.93 22.67 0.64
CA LEU A 219 -6.83 22.92 -0.28
C LEU A 219 -5.59 22.08 0.06
N ASN A 220 -5.25 21.99 1.35
CA ASN A 220 -4.17 21.11 1.81
C ASN A 220 -4.46 19.64 1.45
N PHE A 221 -5.72 19.24 1.56
CA PHE A 221 -6.19 17.91 1.16
C PHE A 221 -6.04 17.66 -0.35
N GLY A 222 -6.47 18.62 -1.19
CA GLY A 222 -6.30 18.57 -2.64
C GLY A 222 -4.83 18.48 -3.07
N CYS A 223 -3.96 19.29 -2.44
CA CYS A 223 -2.51 19.22 -2.64
C CYS A 223 -1.95 17.84 -2.27
N GLY A 224 -2.46 17.24 -1.18
CA GLY A 224 -2.11 15.90 -0.75
C GLY A 224 -2.50 14.81 -1.76
N ILE A 225 -3.71 14.88 -2.34
CA ILE A 225 -4.14 13.95 -3.40
C ILE A 225 -3.22 14.09 -4.62
N PHE A 226 -3.00 15.32 -5.08
CA PHE A 226 -2.18 15.58 -6.27
C PHE A 226 -0.75 15.06 -6.09
N ALA A 227 -0.11 15.40 -4.97
CA ALA A 227 1.21 14.89 -4.61
C ALA A 227 1.22 13.36 -4.50
N GLY A 228 0.17 12.76 -3.93
CA GLY A 228 0.01 11.32 -3.82
C GLY A 228 -0.09 10.59 -5.16
N ILE A 229 -0.79 11.18 -6.14
CA ILE A 229 -0.89 10.65 -7.50
C ILE A 229 0.47 10.74 -8.20
N LEU A 230 1.11 11.91 -8.20
CA LEU A 230 2.42 12.10 -8.84
C LEU A 230 3.50 11.20 -8.23
N ALA A 231 3.56 11.10 -6.90
CA ALA A 231 4.49 10.19 -6.23
C ALA A 231 4.21 8.71 -6.56
N SER A 232 2.94 8.35 -6.76
CA SER A 232 2.55 7.00 -7.18
C SER A 232 2.95 6.68 -8.62
N LEU A 233 2.84 7.66 -9.53
CA LEU A 233 3.28 7.53 -10.92
C LEU A 233 4.81 7.46 -11.01
N ALA A 234 5.53 8.30 -10.28
CA ALA A 234 7.00 8.30 -10.25
C ALA A 234 7.56 6.96 -9.74
N THR A 235 6.90 6.34 -8.76
CA THR A 235 7.28 5.03 -8.21
C THR A 235 6.55 3.85 -8.87
N GLN A 236 5.85 4.07 -9.99
CA GLN A 236 5.13 3.01 -10.71
C GLN A 236 6.07 2.00 -11.40
N PRO A 237 7.15 2.41 -12.10
CA PRO A 237 8.04 1.46 -12.76
C PRO A 237 8.64 0.44 -11.80
N ALA A 238 9.13 0.89 -10.63
CA ALA A 238 9.67 0.01 -9.59
C ALA A 238 8.64 -1.00 -9.08
N ASP A 239 7.37 -0.58 -8.98
CA ASP A 239 6.28 -1.44 -8.53
C ASP A 239 5.90 -2.51 -9.58
N VAL A 240 5.91 -2.16 -10.88
CA VAL A 240 5.72 -3.15 -11.95
C VAL A 240 6.85 -4.17 -11.96
N ILE A 241 8.11 -3.72 -11.89
CA ILE A 241 9.29 -4.61 -11.87
C ILE A 241 9.22 -5.57 -10.69
N LYS A 242 8.89 -5.06 -9.49
CA LYS A 242 8.66 -5.86 -8.29
C LYS A 242 7.64 -6.97 -8.56
N THR A 243 6.46 -6.63 -9.09
CA THR A 243 5.38 -7.61 -9.30
C THR A 243 5.82 -8.72 -10.26
N HIS A 244 6.53 -8.40 -11.34
CA HIS A 244 7.07 -9.41 -12.26
C HIS A 244 8.10 -10.34 -11.60
N MET A 245 9.02 -9.78 -10.81
CA MET A 245 10.03 -10.58 -10.10
C MET A 245 9.40 -11.50 -9.04
N GLN A 246 8.38 -11.03 -8.32
CA GLN A 246 7.72 -11.82 -7.26
C GLN A 246 6.87 -12.98 -7.79
N LEU A 247 6.35 -12.87 -9.02
CA LEU A 247 5.58 -13.94 -9.66
C LEU A 247 6.43 -14.95 -10.41
N SER A 248 7.62 -14.58 -10.85
CA SER A 248 8.47 -15.47 -11.66
C SER A 248 9.95 -15.33 -11.29
N PRO A 249 10.32 -15.71 -10.05
CA PRO A 249 11.70 -15.58 -9.56
C PRO A 249 12.71 -16.46 -10.30
N GLN A 250 12.25 -17.58 -10.88
CA GLN A 250 13.09 -18.44 -11.71
C GLN A 250 13.41 -17.84 -13.08
N LYS A 251 12.54 -16.94 -13.59
CA LYS A 251 12.73 -16.28 -14.89
C LYS A 251 13.51 -14.96 -14.76
N TYR A 252 13.35 -14.26 -13.63
CA TYR A 252 13.95 -12.96 -13.39
C TYR A 252 14.82 -12.97 -12.14
N HIS A 253 16.10 -13.32 -12.31
CA HIS A 253 17.07 -13.33 -11.21
C HIS A 253 17.59 -11.94 -10.87
N ARG A 254 17.68 -11.05 -11.87
CA ARG A 254 18.15 -9.67 -11.70
C ARG A 254 17.07 -8.68 -12.09
N THR A 255 17.05 -7.53 -11.42
CA THR A 255 16.16 -6.41 -11.77
C THR A 255 16.32 -5.99 -13.23
N SER A 256 17.55 -6.03 -13.76
CA SER A 256 17.84 -5.71 -15.17
C SER A 256 17.16 -6.65 -16.16
N GLN A 257 17.07 -7.95 -15.84
CA GLN A 257 16.38 -8.92 -16.69
C GLN A 257 14.87 -8.65 -16.74
N ALA A 258 14.27 -8.29 -15.60
CA ALA A 258 12.87 -7.89 -15.54
C ALA A 258 12.63 -6.59 -16.33
N ILE A 259 13.52 -5.60 -16.20
CA ILE A 259 13.45 -4.34 -16.96
C ILE A 259 13.53 -4.61 -18.47
N ALA A 260 14.52 -5.39 -18.91
CA ALA A 260 14.72 -5.73 -20.32
C ALA A 260 13.50 -6.48 -20.88
N PHE A 261 12.94 -7.42 -20.11
CA PHE A 261 11.73 -8.15 -20.48
C PHE A 261 10.53 -7.22 -20.63
N ILE A 262 10.27 -6.36 -19.65
CA ILE A 262 9.13 -5.42 -19.70
C ILE A 262 9.26 -4.48 -20.88
N TYR A 263 10.47 -3.94 -21.12
CA TYR A 263 10.73 -3.04 -22.22
C TYR A 263 10.56 -3.73 -23.58
N LYS A 264 11.05 -4.97 -23.73
CA LYS A 264 10.93 -5.73 -24.99
C LYS A 264 9.49 -6.15 -25.31
N ASP A 265 8.74 -6.65 -24.32
CA ASP A 265 7.42 -7.24 -24.54
C ASP A 265 6.28 -6.22 -24.46
N PHE A 266 6.45 -5.13 -23.71
CA PHE A 266 5.39 -4.14 -23.44
C PHE A 266 5.78 -2.69 -23.75
N GLY A 267 7.05 -2.42 -24.07
CA GLY A 267 7.57 -1.07 -24.26
C GLY A 267 7.49 -0.21 -22.99
N LEU A 268 7.61 1.11 -23.17
CA LEU A 268 7.55 2.08 -22.08
C LEU A 268 6.18 2.09 -21.36
N VAL A 269 5.10 1.80 -22.08
CA VAL A 269 3.74 1.74 -21.53
C VAL A 269 3.60 0.60 -20.50
N GLY A 270 4.40 -0.47 -20.62
CA GLY A 270 4.43 -1.58 -19.67
C GLY A 270 4.70 -1.15 -18.24
N PHE A 271 5.64 -0.21 -18.04
CA PHE A 271 6.04 0.28 -16.71
C PHE A 271 4.95 1.10 -16.01
N PHE A 272 3.94 1.58 -16.73
CA PHE A 272 2.83 2.37 -16.18
C PHE A 272 1.53 1.57 -16.06
N ARG A 273 1.51 0.29 -16.45
CA ARG A 273 0.34 -0.58 -16.27
C ARG A 273 -0.03 -0.71 -14.79
N GLY A 274 -1.33 -0.70 -14.52
CA GLY A 274 -1.87 -0.68 -13.16
C GLY A 274 -1.73 0.67 -12.44
N GLY A 275 -1.27 1.73 -13.12
CA GLY A 275 -1.16 3.08 -12.54
C GLY A 275 -2.52 3.64 -12.13
N VAL A 276 -3.57 3.44 -12.93
CA VAL A 276 -4.94 3.90 -12.65
C VAL A 276 -5.49 3.30 -11.34
N PRO A 277 -5.57 1.96 -11.15
CA PRO A 277 -6.06 1.41 -9.89
C PRO A 277 -5.21 1.83 -8.68
N ARG A 278 -3.89 2.04 -8.86
CA ARG A 278 -3.02 2.54 -7.79
C ARG A 278 -3.36 3.98 -7.40
N ALA A 279 -3.50 4.87 -8.38
CA ALA A 279 -3.88 6.26 -8.15
C ALA A 279 -5.28 6.34 -7.52
N LEU A 280 -6.26 5.59 -8.06
CA LEU A 280 -7.62 5.53 -7.52
C LEU A 280 -7.63 5.07 -6.06
N ARG A 281 -6.89 4.01 -5.72
CA ARG A 281 -6.75 3.54 -4.33
C ARG A 281 -6.20 4.64 -3.42
N ARG A 282 -5.18 5.38 -3.87
CA ARG A 282 -4.59 6.48 -3.08
C ARG A 282 -5.59 7.61 -2.86
N THR A 283 -6.29 8.03 -3.89
CA THR A 283 -7.31 9.09 -3.82
C THR A 283 -8.44 8.69 -2.87
N LEU A 284 -8.95 7.44 -2.98
CA LEU A 284 -10.01 6.96 -2.09
C LEU A 284 -9.55 6.83 -0.63
N MET A 285 -8.32 6.39 -0.39
CA MET A 285 -7.75 6.36 0.96
C MET A 285 -7.63 7.78 1.55
N ALA A 286 -7.22 8.75 0.74
CA ALA A 286 -7.16 10.15 1.16
C ALA A 286 -8.57 10.68 1.47
N ALA A 287 -9.53 10.48 0.56
CA ALA A 287 -10.92 10.90 0.74
C ALA A 287 -11.54 10.32 2.01
N MET A 288 -11.29 9.05 2.30
CA MET A 288 -11.73 8.41 3.54
C MET A 288 -11.09 9.03 4.79
N ALA A 289 -9.79 9.35 4.74
CA ALA A 289 -9.13 10.01 5.86
C ALA A 289 -9.72 11.42 6.11
N TRP A 290 -10.04 12.14 5.05
CA TRP A 290 -10.68 13.45 5.10
C TRP A 290 -12.10 13.38 5.69
N THR A 291 -12.94 12.47 5.20
CA THR A 291 -14.31 12.34 5.70
C THR A 291 -14.34 11.95 7.18
N VAL A 292 -13.44 11.06 7.60
CA VAL A 292 -13.29 10.71 9.03
C VAL A 292 -12.84 11.93 9.84
N TYR A 293 -11.89 12.71 9.33
CA TYR A 293 -11.45 13.95 9.99
C TYR A 293 -12.60 14.94 10.16
N GLU A 294 -13.40 15.19 9.13
CA GLU A 294 -14.54 16.11 9.21
C GLU A 294 -15.58 15.66 10.23
N GLN A 295 -15.94 14.38 10.21
CA GLN A 295 -16.89 13.78 11.15
C GLN A 295 -16.39 13.85 12.60
N MET A 296 -15.08 13.71 12.81
CA MET A 296 -14.49 13.85 14.14
C MET A 296 -14.51 15.31 14.61
N MET A 297 -14.17 16.26 13.74
CA MET A 297 -14.20 17.68 14.05
C MET A 297 -15.61 18.17 14.40
N GLU A 298 -16.62 17.71 13.65
CA GLU A 298 -18.04 18.00 13.91
C GLU A 298 -18.49 17.45 15.27
N LYS A 299 -18.17 16.19 15.58
CA LYS A 299 -18.50 15.57 16.89
C LYS A 299 -17.80 16.22 18.08
N MET A 300 -16.64 16.85 17.86
CA MET A 300 -15.92 17.59 18.90
C MET A 300 -16.42 19.03 19.06
N GLY A 301 -17.43 19.46 18.29
CA GLY A 301 -17.97 20.83 18.35
C GLY A 301 -16.98 21.89 17.84
N LEU A 302 -15.97 21.49 17.06
CA LEU A 302 -14.94 22.38 16.53
C LEU A 302 -15.33 23.00 15.18
N LYS A 303 -16.44 22.57 14.59
CA LYS A 303 -17.11 23.24 13.48
C LYS A 303 -18.34 23.94 14.06
N SER A 304 -18.34 25.27 14.04
CA SER A 304 -19.54 26.08 14.26
C SER A 304 -20.44 26.06 13.04
#